data_AF-A0A3D3Q8Y1-F1
#
_entry.id   AF-A0A3D3Q8Y1-F1
#
_cell.length_a   1.000
_cell.length_b   1.000
_cell.length_c   1.000
_cell.angle_alpha   90.00
_cell.angle_beta   90.00
_cell.angle_gamma   90.00
#
_symmetry.space_group_name_H-M   'P 1'
#
loop_
_entity.id
_entity.type
_entity.pdbx_description
1 polymer ?
#
loop_
_entity_poly.entity_id
_entity_poly.type
_entity_poly.pdbx_seq_one_letter_code
_entity_poly.pdbx_strand_id
1 'polypeptide(L)' 'GYFLLGVRAAGLAAGPMGGFDRDGVDEEFFAGTSLRSLLVVNIGHPAENAWFDRLPRLEQDEVILSA' A
#
# COMPACT_ATOMS: atom_id res chain seq x y z
N GLY A 1 8.27 2.60 -5.04
CA GLY A 1 7.33 3.55 -4.41
C GLY A 1 7.99 4.21 -3.21
N TYR A 2 8.38 5.47 -3.36
CA TYR A 2 9.14 6.20 -2.33
C TYR A 2 8.35 6.41 -1.03
N PHE A 3 7.03 6.62 -1.12
CA PHE A 3 6.16 6.79 0.04
C PHE A 3 6.25 5.61 1.04
N LEU A 4 6.06 4.38 0.55
CA LEU A 4 6.13 3.18 1.39
C LEU A 4 7.53 2.95 1.98
N LEU A 5 8.58 3.29 1.23
CA LEU A 5 9.95 3.23 1.73
C LEU A 5 10.21 4.27 2.81
N GLY A 6 9.71 5.50 2.64
CA GLY A 6 9.84 6.58 3.61
C GLY A 6 9.15 6.26 4.93
N VAL A 7 7.92 5.74 4.89
CA VAL A 7 7.20 5.30 6.10
C VAL A 7 7.99 4.23 6.85
N ARG A 8 8.54 3.23 6.15
CA ARG A 8 9.36 2.18 6.75
C ARG A 8 10.67 2.70 7.31
N ALA A 9 11.32 3.62 6.61
CA ALA A 9 12.54 4.27 7.07
C ALA A 9 12.32 5.11 8.34
N ALA A 10 11.11 5.65 8.52
CA ALA A 10 10.69 6.33 9.75
C ALA A 10 10.38 5.36 10.92
N GLY A 11 10.58 4.04 10.75
CA GLY A 11 10.35 3.03 11.79
C GLY A 11 8.91 2.56 11.93
N LEU A 12 8.04 2.85 10.95
CA LEU A 12 6.63 2.48 10.97
C LEU A 12 6.31 1.36 9.97
N ALA A 13 5.32 0.53 10.29
CA ALA A 13 4.73 -0.40 9.33
C ALA A 13 3.84 0.36 8.34
N ALA A 14 3.76 -0.14 7.10
CA ALA A 14 2.91 0.38 6.04
C ALA A 14 2.17 -0.76 5.34
N GLY A 15 0.84 -0.74 5.43
CA GLY A 15 -0.06 -1.71 4.79
C GLY A 15 -0.86 -1.06 3.65
N PRO A 16 -0.35 -1.05 2.40
CA PRO A 16 -1.06 -0.50 1.26
C PRO A 16 -2.16 -1.45 0.75
N MET A 17 -3.33 -0.89 0.46
CA MET A 17 -4.50 -1.63 -0.03
C MET A 17 -5.07 -0.93 -1.27
N GLY A 18 -5.24 -1.69 -2.35
CA GLY A 18 -5.88 -1.22 -3.57
C GLY A 18 -7.34 -1.67 -3.73
N GLY A 19 -7.76 -2.72 -3.00
CA GLY A 19 -9.12 -3.29 -3.07
C GLY A 19 -10.09 -2.65 -2.07
N PHE A 20 -10.11 -1.32 -1.98
CA PHE A 20 -11.04 -0.57 -1.14
C PHE A 20 -12.16 0.07 -1.98
N ASP A 21 -13.23 0.52 -1.33
CA ASP A 21 -14.28 1.30 -1.97
C ASP A 21 -13.75 2.71 -2.30
N ARG A 22 -13.26 2.87 -3.53
CA ARG A 22 -12.68 4.13 -3.99
C ARG A 22 -13.73 5.23 -4.12
N ASP A 23 -14.90 4.91 -4.66
CA ASP A 23 -15.94 5.90 -4.92
C ASP A 23 -16.51 6.42 -3.60
N GLY A 24 -16.74 5.54 -2.62
CA GLY A 24 -17.18 5.96 -1.28
C GLY A 24 -16.15 6.84 -0.55
N VAL A 25 -14.85 6.52 -0.64
CA VAL A 25 -13.79 7.37 -0.05
C VAL A 25 -13.70 8.72 -0.76
N ASP A 26 -13.80 8.74 -2.09
CA ASP A 26 -13.73 9.97 -2.87
C ASP A 26 -14.93 10.89 -2.60
N GLU A 27 -16.13 10.32 -2.44
CA GLU A 27 -17.33 11.05 -2.05
C GLU A 27 -17.20 11.65 -0.64
N GLU A 28 -16.80 10.86 0.35
CA GLU A 28 -16.74 11.31 1.75
C GLU A 28 -15.65 12.36 1.99
N PHE A 29 -14.45 12.17 1.43
CA PHE A 29 -13.27 12.96 1.80
C PHE A 29 -12.83 13.96 0.74
N PHE A 30 -13.20 13.76 -0.53
CA PHE A 30 -12.67 14.53 -1.66
C PHE A 30 -13.75 15.15 -2.55
N ALA A 31 -15.01 15.17 -2.12
CA ALA A 31 -16.10 15.79 -2.85
C ALA A 31 -15.80 17.26 -3.22
N GLY A 32 -16.14 17.61 -4.46
CA GLY A 32 -15.91 18.96 -5.01
C GLY A 32 -14.45 19.26 -5.38
N THR A 33 -13.53 18.30 -5.22
CA THR A 33 -12.14 18.42 -5.67
C THR A 33 -11.89 17.60 -6.95
N SER A 34 -10.73 17.78 -7.56
CA SER A 34 -10.24 16.93 -8.65
C SER A 34 -9.42 15.72 -8.16
N LEU A 35 -9.31 15.54 -6.84
CA LEU A 35 -8.53 14.44 -6.27
C LEU A 35 -9.28 13.11 -6.42
N ARG A 36 -8.48 12.04 -6.55
CA ARG A 36 -8.95 10.65 -6.65
C ARG A 36 -8.07 9.75 -5.79
N SER A 37 -8.68 8.86 -5.04
CA SER A 37 -7.96 7.97 -4.12
C SER A 37 -7.24 6.87 -4.88
N LEU A 38 -5.92 6.77 -4.71
CA LEU A 38 -5.10 5.74 -5.34
C LEU A 38 -4.99 4.48 -4.46
N LEU A 39 -4.65 4.66 -3.19
CA LEU A 39 -4.41 3.61 -2.19
C LEU A 39 -4.90 4.09 -0.83
N VAL A 40 -5.40 3.17 -0.01
CA VAL A 40 -5.48 3.35 1.43
C VAL A 40 -4.26 2.69 2.06
N VAL A 41 -3.59 3.39 2.98
CA VAL A 41 -2.38 2.87 3.63
C VAL A 41 -2.52 2.98 5.13
N ASN A 42 -2.64 1.84 5.81
CA ASN A 42 -2.55 1.79 7.27
C ASN A 42 -1.09 2.00 7.69
N ILE A 43 -0.84 2.93 8.61
CA ILE A 43 0.49 3.30 9.09
C ILE A 43 0.50 3.25 10.62
N GLY A 44 1.53 2.62 11.19
CA GLY A 44 1.69 2.60 12.65
C GLY A 44 2.65 1.52 13.14
N HIS A 45 2.58 1.23 14.43
CA HIS A 45 3.28 0.10 15.02
C HIS A 45 2.44 -1.17 14.92
N PRO A 46 3.02 -2.29 14.46
CA PRO A 46 2.32 -3.56 14.41
C PRO A 46 1.98 -4.04 15.83
N ALA A 47 0.82 -4.66 16.00
CA ALA A 47 0.50 -5.39 17.22
C ALA A 47 1.39 -6.66 17.34
N GLU A 48 1.45 -7.25 18.53
CA GLU A 48 2.32 -8.39 18.84
C GLU A 48 2.23 -9.53 17.80
N ASN A 49 1.02 -9.84 17.32
CA ASN A 49 0.74 -10.93 16.39
C ASN A 49 0.28 -10.46 14.99
N ALA A 50 0.66 -9.24 14.56
CA ALA A 50 0.22 -8.65 13.28
C ALA A 50 1.01 -9.15 12.04
N TRP A 51 1.48 -10.39 12.07
CA TRP A 51 2.40 -10.95 11.07
C TRP A 51 1.78 -12.17 10.40
N PHE A 52 2.07 -12.33 9.11
CA PHE A 52 1.72 -13.51 8.31
C PHE A 52 2.90 -13.88 7.43
N ASP A 53 2.92 -15.13 6.96
CA ASP A 53 3.97 -15.59 6.05
C ASP A 53 4.03 -14.73 4.80
N ARG A 54 5.25 -14.56 4.30
CA ARG A 54 5.46 -13.78 3.09
C ARG A 54 4.64 -14.39 1.93
N LEU A 55 3.80 -13.56 1.30
CA LEU A 55 3.06 -13.95 0.10
C LEU A 55 4.00 -14.35 -1.04
N PRO A 56 3.57 -15.26 -1.94
CA PRO A 56 4.35 -15.63 -3.13
C PRO A 56 4.81 -14.40 -3.89
N ARG A 57 6.06 -14.43 -4.34
CA ARG A 57 6.62 -13.44 -5.26
C ARG A 57 6.92 -14.13 -6.56
N LEU A 58 6.83 -13.35 -7.64
CA LEU A 58 7.27 -13.80 -8.95
C LEU A 58 8.76 -14.17 -8.88
N GLU A 59 9.11 -15.24 -9.57
CA GLU A 59 10.49 -15.69 -9.76
C GLU A 59 11.26 -14.71 -10.67
N GLN A 60 12.58 -14.81 -10.67
CA GLN A 60 13.44 -13.84 -11.34
C GLN A 60 13.23 -13.79 -12.86
N ASP A 61 13.03 -14.94 -13.49
CA ASP A 61 12.78 -15.10 -14.92
C ASP A 61 11.40 -14.60 -15.35
N GLU A 62 10.45 -14.48 -14.42
CA GLU A 62 9.12 -13.89 -14.67
C GLU A 62 9.15 -12.35 -14.71
N VAL A 63 10.18 -11.71 -14.12
CA VAL A 63 10.23 -10.24 -13.97
C VAL A 63 11.45 -9.57 -14.59
N ILE A 64 12.43 -10.34 -15.06
CA ILE A 64 13.63 -9.83 -15.73
C ILE A 64 13.75 -10.47 -17.11
N LEU A 65 13.69 -9.64 -18.16
CA LEU A 65 14.03 -10.05 -19.52
C LEU A 65 15.50 -9.71 -19.80
N SER A 66 16.30 -10.70 -20.19
CA SER A 66 17.64 -10.47 -20.73
C SER A 66 17.53 -10.07 -22.19
N ALA A 67 18.16 -8.95 -22.56
CA ALA A 67 18.31 -8.50 -23.95
C ALA A 67 19.37 -9.29 -24.71
#